data_AF-A0A1H4XN34-F1
#
_entry.id   AF-A0A1H4XN34-F1
#
_cell.length_a   1.000
_cell.length_b   1.000
_cell.length_c   1.000
_cell.angle_alpha   90.00
_cell.angle_beta   90.00
_cell.angle_gamma   90.00
#
_symmetry.space_group_name_H-M   'P 1'
#
loop_
_entity.id
_entity.type
_entity.pdbx_description
1 polymer ?
#
loop_
_entity_poly.entity_id
_entity_poly.type
_entity_poly.pdbx_seq_one_letter_code
_entity_poly.pdbx_strand_id
1 'polypeptide(L)'
;MPYYPHLYDQIIKSPYQENRHNLNVLTGYASSTFVHHLLYTFENLNLDVILGMVKEQPITIWDHNEYINLIQSTNRLRMRYFNGTPPIHAKVLLWSKNRTAEEVAFAGSANLTWHGFRDYQEIMVPAEVSFVKGLFPSSNELKDCTDPDIFQFFNMQFQLEPEVSDIDTSAVGAAVRGKPSVVLPLTQKRDQQVHGRSGLNWGQRDGREPNQAYIPIPMEIHRQQPDFFPDRAVDFTMITDDGESFICTVAQDGNKAIETHHDNSIMGKYFRQRIGVPLGNKVETEDLERYGRSTITIYKMNDDTFYLDFSSRRR
;
A
#
# COMPACT_ATOMS: atom_id res chain seq x y z
N MET A 1 -31.19 -2.38 8.89
CA MET A 1 -30.46 -1.85 10.08
C MET A 1 -29.11 -1.35 9.61
N PRO A 2 -28.56 -0.27 10.21
CA PRO A 2 -27.21 0.18 9.91
C PRO A 2 -26.17 -0.84 10.35
N TYR A 3 -25.04 -0.87 9.65
CA TYR A 3 -23.85 -1.62 10.03
C TYR A 3 -22.89 -0.69 10.78
N TYR A 4 -22.45 -1.13 11.96
CA TYR A 4 -21.49 -0.49 12.86
C TYR A 4 -21.24 -1.44 14.06
N PRO A 5 -20.02 -1.57 14.60
CA PRO A 5 -18.74 -1.01 14.13
C PRO A 5 -17.99 -1.92 13.12
N HIS A 6 -18.46 -3.16 12.91
CA HIS A 6 -17.74 -4.19 12.14
C HIS A 6 -17.98 -4.10 10.62
N LEU A 7 -17.69 -2.93 10.02
CA LEU A 7 -17.97 -2.69 8.61
C LEU A 7 -17.24 -3.65 7.67
N TYR A 8 -15.95 -3.94 7.92
CA TYR A 8 -15.18 -4.85 7.07
C TYR A 8 -15.83 -6.25 6.97
N ASP A 9 -16.17 -6.87 8.11
CA ASP A 9 -16.76 -8.21 8.11
C ASP A 9 -18.15 -8.22 7.44
N GLN A 10 -18.97 -7.20 7.70
CA GLN A 10 -20.37 -7.18 7.27
C GLN A 10 -20.56 -6.73 5.82
N ILE A 11 -19.71 -5.83 5.32
CA ILE A 11 -19.90 -5.15 4.03
C ILE A 11 -18.89 -5.60 2.98
N ILE A 12 -17.74 -6.13 3.39
CA ILE A 12 -16.75 -6.67 2.47
C ILE A 12 -16.77 -8.20 2.51
N LYS A 13 -16.53 -8.78 3.70
CA LYS A 13 -16.32 -10.24 3.82
C LYS A 13 -17.59 -11.05 3.62
N SER A 14 -18.71 -10.67 4.24
CA SER A 14 -19.98 -11.40 4.12
C SER A 14 -20.49 -11.44 2.66
N PRO A 15 -20.56 -10.33 1.91
CA PRO A 15 -20.95 -10.37 0.50
C PRO A 15 -20.05 -11.29 -0.34
N TYR A 16 -18.74 -11.26 -0.11
CA TYR A 16 -17.80 -12.17 -0.79
C TYR A 16 -18.08 -13.65 -0.45
N GLN A 17 -18.30 -13.98 0.83
CA GLN A 17 -18.65 -15.34 1.27
C GLN A 17 -19.99 -15.83 0.71
N GLU A 18 -20.89 -14.91 0.35
CA GLU A 18 -22.13 -15.19 -0.36
C GLU A 18 -21.95 -15.35 -1.88
N ASN A 19 -20.71 -15.52 -2.36
CA ASN A 19 -20.32 -15.69 -3.77
C ASN A 19 -20.56 -14.45 -4.65
N ARG A 20 -20.52 -13.24 -4.06
CA ARG A 20 -20.51 -11.99 -4.81
C ARG A 20 -19.06 -11.62 -5.08
N HIS A 21 -18.64 -11.66 -6.34
CA HIS A 21 -17.24 -11.54 -6.71
C HIS A 21 -16.94 -10.26 -7.48
N ASN A 22 -17.95 -9.45 -7.84
CA ASN A 22 -17.70 -8.13 -8.41
C ASN A 22 -18.14 -7.07 -7.40
N LEU A 23 -17.22 -6.16 -7.10
CA LEU A 23 -17.45 -5.01 -6.24
C LEU A 23 -17.20 -3.73 -7.04
N ASN A 24 -18.26 -2.94 -7.23
CA ASN A 24 -18.18 -1.61 -7.80
C ASN A 24 -18.25 -0.59 -6.66
N VAL A 25 -17.29 0.32 -6.61
CA VAL A 25 -17.15 1.32 -5.55
C VAL A 25 -17.11 2.70 -6.17
N LEU A 26 -17.96 3.60 -5.66
CA LEU A 26 -17.84 5.04 -5.88
C LEU A 26 -17.53 5.68 -4.53
N THR A 27 -16.32 6.20 -4.39
CA THR A 27 -15.81 6.74 -3.13
C THR A 27 -15.11 8.07 -3.37
N GLY A 28 -15.06 8.92 -2.35
CA GLY A 28 -14.24 10.13 -2.40
C GLY A 28 -12.75 9.78 -2.47
N TYR A 29 -12.33 8.87 -1.59
CA TYR A 29 -10.94 8.43 -1.45
C TYR A 29 -10.82 6.91 -1.37
N ALA A 30 -9.66 6.41 -1.76
CA ALA A 30 -9.19 5.07 -1.47
C ALA A 30 -7.69 5.13 -1.16
N SER A 31 -7.21 4.14 -0.41
CA SER A 31 -5.79 3.93 -0.12
C SER A 31 -5.32 2.69 -0.85
N SER A 32 -4.15 2.73 -1.48
CA SER A 32 -3.59 1.58 -2.20
C SER A 32 -3.41 0.35 -1.31
N THR A 33 -3.01 0.53 -0.04
CA THR A 33 -2.87 -0.55 0.96
C THR A 33 -4.16 -1.35 1.18
N PHE A 34 -5.31 -0.67 1.29
CA PHE A 34 -6.59 -1.34 1.46
C PHE A 34 -7.04 -2.04 0.17
N VAL A 35 -6.85 -1.41 -1.00
CA VAL A 35 -7.15 -2.04 -2.30
C VAL A 35 -6.29 -3.28 -2.53
N HIS A 36 -4.99 -3.19 -2.24
CA HIS A 36 -4.05 -4.31 -2.23
C HIS A 36 -4.55 -5.45 -1.34
N HIS A 37 -4.87 -5.15 -0.07
CA HIS A 37 -5.41 -6.12 0.87
C HIS A 37 -6.65 -6.84 0.33
N LEU A 38 -7.60 -6.10 -0.25
CA LEU A 38 -8.82 -6.70 -0.83
C LEU A 38 -8.49 -7.68 -1.96
N LEU A 39 -7.65 -7.27 -2.90
CA LEU A 39 -7.34 -8.10 -4.07
C LEU A 39 -6.61 -9.38 -3.70
N TYR A 40 -5.69 -9.33 -2.74
CA TYR A 40 -4.92 -10.51 -2.35
C TYR A 40 -5.59 -11.37 -1.28
N THR A 41 -6.47 -10.79 -0.44
CA THR A 41 -7.27 -11.58 0.51
C THR A 41 -8.39 -12.34 -0.21
N PHE A 42 -8.97 -11.75 -1.26
CA PHE A 42 -10.12 -12.28 -1.98
C PHE A 42 -9.75 -12.64 -3.42
N GLU A 43 -9.21 -13.85 -3.62
CA GLU A 43 -8.64 -14.32 -4.90
C GLU A 43 -9.57 -14.17 -6.11
N ASN A 44 -10.89 -14.31 -5.91
CA ASN A 44 -11.88 -14.23 -6.98
C ASN A 44 -12.51 -12.83 -7.14
N LEU A 45 -12.13 -11.86 -6.31
CA LEU A 45 -12.69 -10.51 -6.35
C LEU A 45 -12.23 -9.78 -7.61
N ASN A 46 -13.18 -9.26 -8.39
CA ASN A 46 -13.02 -8.20 -9.37
C ASN A 46 -13.50 -6.89 -8.74
N LEU A 47 -12.65 -5.87 -8.81
CA LEU A 47 -12.86 -4.59 -8.14
C LEU A 47 -12.87 -3.47 -9.18
N ASP A 48 -13.93 -2.67 -9.22
CA ASP A 48 -14.04 -1.47 -10.04
C ASP A 48 -14.23 -0.26 -9.11
N VAL A 49 -13.25 0.64 -9.07
CA VAL A 49 -13.22 1.78 -8.16
C VAL A 49 -13.22 3.08 -8.95
N ILE A 50 -14.12 3.98 -8.55
CA ILE A 50 -14.16 5.36 -9.01
C ILE A 50 -13.81 6.27 -7.83
N LEU A 51 -12.74 7.06 -7.99
CA LEU A 51 -12.36 8.10 -7.03
C LEU A 51 -12.93 9.45 -7.47
N GLY A 52 -13.78 10.01 -6.62
CA GLY A 52 -14.56 11.20 -6.93
C GLY A 52 -13.88 12.53 -6.60
N MET A 53 -12.82 12.51 -5.76
CA MET A 53 -12.20 13.73 -5.23
C MET A 53 -10.83 14.07 -5.83
N VAL A 54 -10.22 13.19 -6.63
CA VAL A 54 -8.81 13.32 -7.06
C VAL A 54 -8.51 14.69 -7.70
N LYS A 55 -9.45 15.24 -8.48
CA LYS A 55 -9.31 16.54 -9.14
C LYS A 55 -9.20 17.72 -8.17
N GLU A 56 -9.90 17.66 -7.04
CA GLU A 56 -9.96 18.72 -6.03
C GLU A 56 -8.95 18.49 -4.90
N GLN A 57 -8.76 17.23 -4.52
CA GLN A 57 -7.89 16.79 -3.44
C GLN A 57 -7.03 15.64 -3.98
N PRO A 58 -5.85 15.97 -4.53
CA PRO A 58 -4.90 15.02 -5.11
C PRO A 58 -4.58 13.84 -4.19
N ILE A 59 -4.56 12.64 -4.77
CA ILE A 59 -3.94 11.47 -4.14
C ILE A 59 -2.42 11.57 -4.24
N THR A 60 -1.71 10.71 -3.51
CA THR A 60 -0.25 10.64 -3.61
C THR A 60 0.18 9.90 -4.88
N ILE A 61 1.37 10.22 -5.38
CA ILE A 61 1.91 9.53 -6.56
C ILE A 61 2.16 8.04 -6.31
N TRP A 62 2.52 7.64 -5.08
CA TRP A 62 2.69 6.22 -4.74
C TRP A 62 1.36 5.46 -4.70
N ASP A 63 0.26 6.08 -4.29
CA ASP A 63 -1.07 5.43 -4.41
C ASP A 63 -1.42 5.22 -5.88
N HIS A 64 -1.20 6.23 -6.72
CA HIS A 64 -1.41 6.11 -8.17
C HIS A 64 -0.58 4.96 -8.77
N ASN A 65 0.73 4.95 -8.52
CA ASN A 65 1.65 3.94 -9.04
C ASN A 65 1.27 2.54 -8.56
N GLU A 66 0.86 2.38 -7.30
CA GLU A 66 0.42 1.09 -6.79
C GLU A 66 -0.91 0.63 -7.43
N TYR A 67 -1.84 1.54 -7.73
CA TYR A 67 -3.02 1.17 -8.51
C TYR A 67 -2.64 0.62 -9.90
N ILE A 68 -1.69 1.25 -10.57
CA ILE A 68 -1.16 0.75 -11.86
C ILE A 68 -0.56 -0.65 -11.69
N ASN A 69 0.29 -0.84 -10.67
CA ASN A 69 0.90 -2.15 -10.37
C ASN A 69 -0.14 -3.23 -10.11
N LEU A 70 -1.18 -2.93 -9.32
CA LEU A 70 -2.26 -3.86 -9.00
C LEU A 70 -3.10 -4.21 -10.23
N ILE A 71 -3.37 -3.26 -11.11
CA ILE A 71 -4.07 -3.51 -12.38
C ILE A 71 -3.26 -4.50 -13.23
N GLN A 72 -1.96 -4.25 -13.40
CA GLN A 72 -1.09 -5.07 -14.26
C GLN A 72 -0.83 -6.47 -13.69
N SER A 73 -0.60 -6.58 -12.38
CA SER A 73 -0.24 -7.83 -11.72
C SER A 73 -1.43 -8.75 -11.47
N THR A 74 -2.62 -8.19 -11.23
CA THR A 74 -3.80 -9.00 -10.88
C THR A 74 -4.79 -9.15 -12.03
N ASN A 75 -4.86 -8.17 -12.95
CA ASN A 75 -5.91 -8.05 -13.96
C ASN A 75 -7.35 -8.12 -13.38
N ARG A 76 -7.52 -7.76 -12.10
CA ARG A 76 -8.78 -7.80 -11.34
C ARG A 76 -9.20 -6.45 -10.78
N LEU A 77 -8.43 -5.39 -11.09
CA LEU A 77 -8.73 -4.03 -10.69
C LEU A 77 -9.03 -3.18 -11.92
N ARG A 78 -10.06 -2.34 -11.82
CA ARG A 78 -10.23 -1.15 -12.63
C ARG A 78 -10.26 0.06 -11.70
N MET A 79 -9.43 1.06 -11.99
CA MET A 79 -9.35 2.29 -11.20
C MET A 79 -9.55 3.49 -12.11
N ARG A 80 -10.54 4.33 -11.78
CA ARG A 80 -10.91 5.52 -12.56
C ARG A 80 -11.02 6.76 -11.69
N TYR A 81 -10.68 7.90 -12.25
CA TYR A 81 -10.81 9.20 -11.58
C TYR A 81 -11.94 9.99 -12.24
N PHE A 82 -12.78 10.60 -11.41
CA PHE A 82 -13.83 11.48 -11.87
C PHE A 82 -13.25 12.85 -12.26
N ASN A 83 -13.50 13.27 -13.50
CA ASN A 83 -13.02 14.52 -14.08
C ASN A 83 -14.15 15.58 -14.21
N GLY A 84 -15.36 15.29 -13.74
CA GLY A 84 -16.49 16.20 -13.78
C GLY A 84 -16.49 17.23 -12.64
N THR A 85 -17.57 18.03 -12.58
CA THR A 85 -17.86 18.99 -11.51
C THR A 85 -19.37 19.01 -11.24
N PRO A 86 -19.84 19.11 -9.98
CA PRO A 86 -19.05 19.16 -8.73
C PRO A 86 -18.35 17.83 -8.42
N PRO A 87 -17.31 17.83 -7.56
CA PRO A 87 -16.60 16.60 -7.16
C PRO A 87 -17.53 15.61 -6.45
N ILE A 88 -17.24 14.32 -6.57
CA ILE A 88 -18.04 13.27 -5.92
C ILE A 88 -17.39 12.88 -4.59
N HIS A 89 -18.05 13.23 -3.49
CA HIS A 89 -17.65 12.80 -2.15
C HIS A 89 -18.52 11.65 -1.61
N ALA A 90 -19.32 10.99 -2.46
CA ALA A 90 -20.14 9.84 -2.09
C ALA A 90 -19.28 8.66 -1.63
N LYS A 91 -19.88 7.72 -0.88
CA LYS A 91 -19.29 6.43 -0.51
C LYS A 91 -20.35 5.35 -0.65
N VAL A 92 -20.34 4.67 -1.79
CA VAL A 92 -21.31 3.63 -2.13
C VAL A 92 -20.60 2.40 -2.68
N LEU A 93 -21.11 1.24 -2.30
CA LEU A 93 -20.62 -0.07 -2.71
C LEU A 93 -21.76 -0.84 -3.35
N LEU A 94 -21.50 -1.48 -4.48
CA LEU A 94 -22.43 -2.33 -5.19
C LEU A 94 -21.77 -3.69 -5.45
N TRP A 95 -22.31 -4.73 -4.84
CA TRP A 95 -21.86 -6.10 -5.01
C TRP A 95 -22.77 -6.86 -5.97
N SER A 96 -22.18 -7.66 -6.86
CA SER A 96 -22.93 -8.53 -7.78
C SER A 96 -22.31 -9.93 -7.91
N LYS A 97 -23.13 -10.89 -8.31
CA LYS A 97 -22.70 -12.26 -8.64
C LYS A 97 -22.41 -12.39 -10.13
N ASN A 98 -21.41 -13.19 -10.51
CA ASN A 98 -21.01 -13.38 -11.93
C ASN A 98 -22.12 -13.95 -12.84
N ARG A 99 -23.11 -14.67 -12.29
CA ARG A 99 -24.06 -15.48 -13.08
C ARG A 99 -25.54 -15.18 -12.81
N THR A 100 -25.84 -14.24 -11.90
CA THR A 100 -27.22 -13.94 -11.48
C THR A 100 -27.38 -12.44 -11.29
N ALA A 101 -28.58 -11.91 -11.50
CA ALA A 101 -28.91 -10.50 -11.24
C ALA A 101 -29.04 -10.14 -9.74
N GLU A 102 -28.62 -11.03 -8.83
CA GLU A 102 -28.62 -10.73 -7.41
C GLU A 102 -27.53 -9.71 -7.10
N GLU A 103 -27.95 -8.54 -6.61
CA GLU A 103 -27.09 -7.43 -6.23
C GLU A 103 -27.45 -6.96 -4.82
N VAL A 104 -26.44 -6.47 -4.09
CA VAL A 104 -26.66 -5.77 -2.83
C VAL A 104 -25.86 -4.48 -2.86
N ALA A 105 -26.46 -3.41 -2.35
CA ALA A 105 -25.84 -2.10 -2.34
C ALA A 105 -25.76 -1.54 -0.92
N PHE A 106 -24.72 -0.77 -0.66
CA PHE A 106 -24.50 -0.07 0.59
C PHE A 106 -24.11 1.38 0.33
N ALA A 107 -24.54 2.27 1.22
CA ALA A 107 -24.18 3.69 1.18
C ALA A 107 -23.90 4.20 2.58
N GLY A 108 -23.03 5.19 2.72
CA GLY A 108 -22.74 5.79 4.01
C GLY A 108 -21.53 6.71 3.99
N SER A 109 -20.70 6.62 5.03
CA SER A 109 -19.59 7.55 5.27
C SER A 109 -18.19 6.96 5.01
N ALA A 110 -18.06 5.62 5.03
CA ALA A 110 -16.77 4.93 4.92
C ALA A 110 -16.14 5.03 3.52
N ASN A 111 -15.01 5.73 3.41
CA ASN A 111 -14.16 5.64 2.21
C ASN A 111 -13.54 4.24 2.09
N LEU A 112 -13.04 3.88 0.91
CA LEU A 112 -12.38 2.60 0.64
C LEU A 112 -10.94 2.58 1.19
N THR A 113 -10.81 2.70 2.51
CA THR A 113 -9.55 2.77 3.25
C THR A 113 -9.62 1.95 4.54
N TRP A 114 -8.47 1.66 5.16
CA TRP A 114 -8.44 1.05 6.50
C TRP A 114 -9.14 1.92 7.54
N HIS A 115 -8.96 3.23 7.49
CA HIS A 115 -9.70 4.15 8.35
C HIS A 115 -11.21 4.01 8.17
N GLY A 116 -11.70 3.92 6.93
CA GLY A 116 -13.12 3.80 6.64
C GLY A 116 -13.75 2.49 7.14
N PHE A 117 -13.00 1.39 7.14
CA PHE A 117 -13.55 0.06 7.43
C PHE A 117 -13.11 -0.55 8.77
N ARG A 118 -12.14 0.06 9.47
CA ARG A 118 -11.56 -0.45 10.71
C ARG A 118 -11.30 0.63 11.76
N ASP A 119 -10.63 1.72 11.41
CA ASP A 119 -10.06 2.62 12.44
C ASP A 119 -11.03 3.74 12.89
N TYR A 120 -11.89 4.23 11.99
CA TYR A 120 -12.83 5.31 12.28
C TYR A 120 -14.23 4.81 12.58
N GLN A 121 -14.99 5.64 13.31
CA GLN A 121 -16.40 5.38 13.59
C GLN A 121 -17.24 5.79 12.37
N GLU A 122 -17.35 4.87 11.43
CA GLU A 122 -18.13 5.06 10.21
C GLU A 122 -19.46 4.31 10.26
N ILE A 123 -20.43 4.76 9.49
CA ILE A 123 -21.73 4.11 9.35
C ILE A 123 -22.02 3.82 7.88
N MET A 124 -22.57 2.63 7.63
CA MET A 124 -23.05 2.24 6.32
C MET A 124 -24.44 1.60 6.47
N VAL A 125 -25.30 1.79 5.49
CA VAL A 125 -26.64 1.23 5.46
C VAL A 125 -26.87 0.45 4.16
N PRO A 126 -27.69 -0.61 4.16
CA PRO A 126 -28.22 -1.16 2.93
C PRO A 126 -28.92 -0.05 2.12
N ALA A 127 -28.69 -0.03 0.82
CA ALA A 127 -29.26 0.93 -0.10
C ALA A 127 -30.02 0.23 -1.22
N GLU A 128 -30.95 0.96 -1.83
CA GLU A 128 -31.69 0.45 -2.99
C GLU A 128 -30.77 0.40 -4.22
N VAL A 129 -30.73 -0.75 -4.89
CA VAL A 129 -29.76 -1.05 -5.95
C VAL A 129 -29.93 -0.12 -7.15
N SER A 130 -31.17 0.14 -7.58
CA SER A 130 -31.42 0.99 -8.75
C SER A 130 -30.99 2.44 -8.52
N PHE A 131 -31.19 2.95 -7.30
CA PHE A 131 -30.72 4.26 -6.87
C PHE A 131 -29.20 4.32 -6.87
N VAL A 132 -28.52 3.34 -6.25
CA VAL A 132 -27.05 3.31 -6.21
C VAL A 132 -26.45 3.23 -7.62
N LYS A 133 -27.03 2.43 -8.52
CA LYS A 133 -26.63 2.40 -9.93
C LYS A 133 -26.74 3.76 -10.60
N GLY A 134 -27.79 4.53 -10.30
CA GLY A 134 -27.99 5.88 -10.81
C GLY A 134 -26.99 6.92 -10.30
N LEU A 135 -26.20 6.62 -9.27
CA LEU A 135 -25.15 7.51 -8.75
C LEU A 135 -23.82 7.39 -9.50
N PHE A 136 -23.60 6.30 -10.24
CA PHE A 136 -22.34 6.11 -10.96
C PHE A 136 -22.27 7.09 -12.14
N PRO A 137 -21.16 7.85 -12.28
CA PRO A 137 -21.03 8.84 -13.33
C PRO A 137 -20.94 8.21 -14.72
N SER A 138 -21.21 9.01 -15.74
CA SER A 138 -21.12 8.57 -17.14
C SER A 138 -19.66 8.36 -17.56
N SER A 139 -19.42 7.49 -18.54
CA SER A 139 -18.04 7.15 -18.96
C SER A 139 -17.24 8.33 -19.51
N ASN A 140 -17.89 9.35 -20.07
CA ASN A 140 -17.26 10.58 -20.54
C ASN A 140 -16.77 11.50 -19.42
N GLU A 141 -17.19 11.28 -18.18
CA GLU A 141 -16.75 12.02 -16.99
C GLU A 141 -15.60 11.32 -16.26
N LEU A 142 -15.15 10.18 -16.77
CA LEU A 142 -14.17 9.31 -16.13
C LEU A 142 -12.90 9.24 -16.98
N LYS A 143 -11.76 9.14 -16.29
CA LYS A 143 -10.46 8.80 -16.86
C LYS A 143 -9.95 7.53 -16.20
N ASP A 144 -9.52 6.55 -16.97
CA ASP A 144 -8.87 5.35 -16.42
C ASP A 144 -7.47 5.77 -15.94
N CYS A 145 -7.04 5.33 -14.76
CA CYS A 145 -5.76 5.80 -14.21
C CYS A 145 -4.57 5.36 -15.06
N THR A 146 -4.74 4.34 -15.90
CA THR A 146 -3.77 3.85 -16.87
C THR A 146 -3.72 4.67 -18.16
N ASP A 147 -4.58 5.67 -18.33
CA ASP A 147 -4.58 6.52 -19.51
C ASP A 147 -3.23 7.26 -19.63
N PRO A 148 -2.55 7.23 -20.79
CA PRO A 148 -1.24 7.89 -20.95
C PRO A 148 -1.27 9.41 -20.74
N ASP A 149 -2.46 10.01 -20.82
CA ASP A 149 -2.69 11.44 -20.64
C ASP A 149 -3.19 11.80 -19.23
N ILE A 150 -3.21 10.85 -18.27
CA ILE A 150 -3.82 11.05 -16.94
C ILE A 150 -3.29 12.29 -16.21
N PHE A 151 -1.97 12.52 -16.27
CA PHE A 151 -1.30 13.65 -15.62
C PHE A 151 -1.62 15.01 -16.28
N GLN A 152 -2.24 15.05 -17.46
CA GLN A 152 -2.76 16.30 -18.03
C GLN A 152 -4.07 16.76 -17.35
N PHE A 153 -4.75 15.84 -16.65
CA PHE A 153 -6.03 16.10 -15.99
C PHE A 153 -5.93 16.12 -14.47
N PHE A 154 -4.97 15.39 -13.90
CA PHE A 154 -4.80 15.22 -12.46
C PHE A 154 -3.35 15.40 -12.05
N ASN A 155 -3.11 16.31 -11.11
CA ASN A 155 -1.85 16.38 -10.38
C ASN A 155 -1.91 15.46 -9.17
N MET A 156 -0.79 14.86 -8.81
CA MET A 156 -0.63 14.02 -7.62
C MET A 156 0.26 14.71 -6.59
N GLN A 157 0.03 14.42 -5.31
CA GLN A 157 0.93 14.86 -4.25
C GLN A 157 2.28 14.14 -4.36
N PHE A 158 3.36 14.89 -4.11
CA PHE A 158 4.73 14.38 -4.14
C PHE A 158 5.18 13.84 -5.52
N GLN A 159 4.53 14.25 -6.61
CA GLN A 159 5.03 13.98 -7.97
C GLN A 159 6.29 14.80 -8.26
N LEU A 160 7.27 14.20 -8.92
CA LEU A 160 8.46 14.90 -9.41
C LEU A 160 8.15 15.63 -10.72
N GLU A 161 8.75 16.81 -10.92
CA GLU A 161 8.63 17.56 -12.16
C GLU A 161 10.01 17.66 -12.85
N PRO A 162 10.15 17.32 -14.14
CA PRO A 162 9.09 16.96 -15.09
C PRO A 162 8.69 15.46 -15.13
N GLU A 163 9.39 14.57 -14.41
CA GLU A 163 9.09 13.14 -14.37
C GLU A 163 7.88 12.81 -13.47
N VAL A 164 6.68 13.16 -13.94
CA VAL A 164 5.42 13.12 -13.15
C VAL A 164 5.01 11.74 -12.61
N SER A 165 5.59 10.66 -13.13
CA SER A 165 5.41 9.30 -12.59
C SER A 165 6.26 9.01 -11.36
N ASP A 166 7.30 9.81 -11.13
CA ASP A 166 8.33 9.55 -10.14
C ASP A 166 8.01 10.27 -8.83
N ILE A 167 8.53 9.72 -7.73
CA ILE A 167 8.34 10.29 -6.40
C ILE A 167 9.36 11.42 -6.18
N ASP A 168 8.89 12.62 -5.83
CA ASP A 168 9.74 13.70 -5.35
C ASP A 168 10.25 13.39 -3.93
N THR A 169 11.37 12.67 -3.88
CA THR A 169 12.03 12.26 -2.63
C THR A 169 12.50 13.46 -1.80
N SER A 170 12.72 14.63 -2.41
CA SER A 170 13.08 15.85 -1.69
C SER A 170 11.86 16.42 -0.94
N ALA A 171 10.70 16.45 -1.60
CA ALA A 171 9.44 16.84 -0.97
C ALA A 171 9.02 15.86 0.14
N VAL A 172 9.15 14.55 -0.09
CA VAL A 172 8.89 13.52 0.94
C VAL A 172 9.85 13.69 2.11
N GLY A 173 11.16 13.83 1.85
CA GLY A 173 12.18 14.06 2.87
C GLY A 173 11.93 15.34 3.69
N ALA A 174 11.40 16.40 3.07
CA ALA A 174 10.98 17.60 3.76
C ALA A 174 9.74 17.35 4.66
N ALA A 175 8.74 16.60 4.16
CA ALA A 175 7.51 16.30 4.88
C ALA A 175 7.71 15.41 6.12
N VAL A 176 8.75 14.56 6.12
CA VAL A 176 9.08 13.72 7.28
C VAL A 176 10.02 14.37 8.28
N ARG A 177 10.51 15.60 8.01
CA ARG A 177 11.41 16.31 8.93
C ARG A 177 10.73 16.55 10.28
N GLY A 178 11.36 16.08 11.36
CA GLY A 178 10.83 16.23 12.73
C GLY A 178 9.71 15.25 13.08
N LYS A 179 9.34 14.33 12.18
CA LYS A 179 8.45 13.21 12.50
C LYS A 179 9.17 12.17 13.36
N PRO A 180 8.43 11.35 14.13
CA PRO A 180 9.00 10.21 14.85
C PRO A 180 9.80 9.30 13.91
N SER A 181 10.93 8.78 14.40
CA SER A 181 11.76 7.85 13.63
C SER A 181 12.44 6.80 14.49
N VAL A 182 12.82 5.70 13.84
CA VAL A 182 13.59 4.60 14.40
C VAL A 182 14.77 4.25 13.49
N VAL A 183 15.87 3.81 14.09
CA VAL A 183 17.04 3.31 13.35
C VAL A 183 17.08 1.80 13.48
N LEU A 184 17.01 1.10 12.35
CA LEU A 184 17.03 -0.36 12.30
C LEU A 184 18.36 -0.86 11.72
N PRO A 185 19.10 -1.73 12.44
CA PRO A 185 20.33 -2.33 11.92
C PRO A 185 20.00 -3.42 10.90
N LEU A 186 20.74 -3.46 9.79
CA LEU A 186 20.73 -4.56 8.82
C LEU A 186 21.70 -5.70 9.23
N THR A 187 22.51 -5.45 10.26
CA THR A 187 23.53 -6.33 10.84
C THR A 187 23.11 -6.92 12.17
N GLN A 188 23.84 -7.93 12.63
CA GLN A 188 23.71 -8.51 13.95
C GLN A 188 24.26 -7.57 15.02
N LYS A 189 23.57 -7.42 16.15
CA LYS A 189 24.03 -6.56 17.25
C LYS A 189 25.36 -7.00 17.87
N ARG A 190 25.64 -8.31 17.87
CA ARG A 190 26.76 -8.90 18.62
C ARG A 190 28.12 -8.54 18.03
N ASP A 191 28.25 -8.64 16.72
CA ASP A 191 29.51 -8.55 15.98
C ASP A 191 29.43 -7.62 14.77
N GLN A 192 28.27 -6.96 14.57
CA GLN A 192 28.01 -6.07 13.43
C GLN A 192 28.15 -6.73 12.06
N GLN A 193 28.08 -8.06 12.00
CA GLN A 193 28.12 -8.79 10.74
C GLN A 193 26.73 -8.89 10.11
N VAL A 194 26.69 -8.98 8.78
CA VAL A 194 25.46 -9.30 8.08
C VAL A 194 25.06 -10.73 8.41
N HIS A 195 23.76 -10.91 8.67
CA HIS A 195 23.17 -12.20 8.96
C HIS A 195 23.43 -13.21 7.82
N GLY A 196 23.96 -14.40 8.14
CA GLY A 196 24.26 -15.40 7.09
C GLY A 196 23.04 -16.03 6.40
N ARG A 197 21.92 -16.20 7.13
CA ARG A 197 20.68 -16.86 6.66
C ARG A 197 19.40 -16.18 7.21
N SER A 198 19.46 -14.88 7.49
CA SER A 198 18.32 -14.06 7.94
C SER A 198 18.48 -12.61 7.49
N GLY A 199 17.53 -11.71 7.79
CA GLY A 199 17.55 -10.33 7.30
C GLY A 199 17.63 -10.29 5.77
N LEU A 200 18.65 -9.59 5.24
CA LEU A 200 18.92 -9.51 3.80
C LEU A 200 19.20 -10.86 3.11
N ASN A 201 19.64 -11.87 3.89
CA ASN A 201 19.99 -13.21 3.40
C ASN A 201 18.95 -14.27 3.79
N TRP A 202 17.70 -13.89 4.07
CA TRP A 202 16.67 -14.85 4.46
C TRP A 202 16.34 -15.89 3.37
N GLY A 203 16.48 -15.50 2.09
CA GLY A 203 16.37 -16.35 0.91
C GLY A 203 17.56 -17.29 0.70
N GLN A 204 18.69 -17.09 1.38
CA GLN A 204 19.88 -17.94 1.30
C GLN A 204 19.75 -19.23 2.13
N ARG A 205 18.54 -19.53 2.62
CA ARG A 205 18.20 -20.80 3.26
C ARG A 205 17.88 -21.84 2.19
N ASP A 206 18.17 -23.09 2.51
CA ASP A 206 17.93 -24.21 1.61
C ASP A 206 16.44 -24.27 1.22
N GLY A 207 16.15 -24.34 -0.08
CA GLY A 207 14.79 -24.46 -0.63
C GLY A 207 13.97 -23.18 -0.75
N ARG A 208 14.59 -21.99 -0.63
CA ARG A 208 13.89 -20.69 -0.75
C ARG A 208 14.28 -19.94 -2.01
N GLU A 209 13.44 -18.98 -2.39
CA GLU A 209 13.82 -18.04 -3.44
C GLU A 209 15.00 -17.18 -2.93
N PRO A 210 16.15 -17.16 -3.64
CA PRO A 210 17.40 -16.59 -3.11
C PRO A 210 17.38 -15.09 -2.79
N ASN A 211 16.48 -14.32 -3.42
CA ASN A 211 16.35 -12.88 -3.18
C ASN A 211 15.48 -12.55 -1.97
N GLN A 212 14.74 -13.48 -1.37
CA GLN A 212 13.88 -13.14 -0.23
C GLN A 212 14.65 -12.47 0.91
N ALA A 213 14.12 -11.36 1.42
CA ALA A 213 14.70 -10.60 2.52
C ALA A 213 13.61 -10.05 3.45
N TYR A 214 14.03 -9.62 4.64
CA TYR A 214 13.21 -8.81 5.54
C TYR A 214 14.10 -7.80 6.28
N ILE A 215 13.51 -6.72 6.77
CA ILE A 215 14.18 -5.76 7.65
C ILE A 215 13.93 -6.18 9.11
N PRO A 216 14.97 -6.46 9.91
CA PRO A 216 14.79 -6.79 11.32
C PRO A 216 14.28 -5.60 12.14
N ILE A 217 13.28 -5.84 13.00
CA ILE A 217 12.84 -4.92 14.03
C ILE A 217 13.41 -5.41 15.38
N PRO A 218 14.38 -4.71 15.99
CA PRO A 218 14.86 -5.03 17.31
C PRO A 218 13.74 -4.91 18.37
N MET A 219 13.72 -5.84 19.33
CA MET A 219 12.74 -5.85 20.44
C MET A 219 12.72 -4.52 21.22
N GLU A 220 13.84 -3.80 21.29
CA GLU A 220 13.93 -2.51 21.97
C GLU A 220 13.10 -1.43 21.27
N ILE A 221 12.90 -1.51 19.95
CA ILE A 221 12.01 -0.60 19.23
C ILE A 221 10.58 -0.78 19.74
N HIS A 222 10.09 -2.02 19.83
CA HIS A 222 8.76 -2.32 20.39
C HIS A 222 8.61 -1.89 21.86
N ARG A 223 9.69 -1.93 22.64
CA ARG A 223 9.67 -1.48 24.04
C ARG A 223 9.66 0.03 24.19
N GLN A 224 10.37 0.75 23.33
CA GLN A 224 10.55 2.19 23.43
C GLN A 224 9.45 2.96 22.68
N GLN A 225 8.97 2.41 21.58
CA GLN A 225 7.97 3.01 20.70
C GLN A 225 6.97 1.93 20.22
N PRO A 226 6.11 1.41 21.12
CA PRO A 226 5.21 0.28 20.81
C PRO A 226 4.25 0.56 19.65
N ASP A 227 3.82 1.81 19.48
CA ASP A 227 2.86 2.22 18.45
C ASP A 227 3.53 2.79 17.18
N PHE A 228 4.84 2.54 17.02
CA PHE A 228 5.59 3.06 15.88
C PHE A 228 5.17 2.39 14.57
N PHE A 229 5.13 1.06 14.55
CA PHE A 229 4.68 0.29 13.39
C PHE A 229 3.24 -0.17 13.58
N PRO A 230 2.50 -0.43 12.48
CA PRO A 230 1.17 -1.01 12.57
C PRO A 230 1.18 -2.41 13.20
N ASP A 231 0.01 -2.85 13.65
CA ASP A 231 -0.20 -4.22 14.11
C ASP A 231 0.15 -5.25 13.02
N ARG A 232 0.42 -6.47 13.45
CA ARG A 232 0.75 -7.60 12.56
C ARG A 232 -0.37 -7.79 11.52
N ALA A 233 0.03 -8.05 10.27
CA ALA A 233 -0.88 -8.23 9.14
C ALA A 233 -1.70 -7.00 8.75
N VAL A 234 -1.37 -5.81 9.28
CA VAL A 234 -1.84 -4.54 8.73
C VAL A 234 -0.83 -4.09 7.66
N ASP A 235 -1.33 -3.91 6.44
CA ASP A 235 -0.54 -3.41 5.32
C ASP A 235 -0.29 -1.90 5.46
N PHE A 236 0.92 -1.46 5.12
CA PHE A 236 1.33 -0.07 5.08
C PHE A 236 2.27 0.20 3.91
N THR A 237 2.31 1.43 3.43
CA THR A 237 3.20 1.86 2.35
C THR A 237 4.56 2.25 2.92
N MET A 238 5.64 1.75 2.33
CA MET A 238 7.01 2.18 2.58
C MET A 238 7.55 2.91 1.35
N ILE A 239 7.93 4.18 1.49
CA ILE A 239 8.54 5.00 0.43
C ILE A 239 10.03 5.11 0.72
N THR A 240 10.90 4.94 -0.26
CA THR A 240 12.36 4.96 -0.04
C THR A 240 13.00 6.30 -0.41
N ASP A 241 14.24 6.52 0.05
CA ASP A 241 15.03 7.71 -0.29
C ASP A 241 15.38 7.86 -1.77
N ASP A 242 15.20 6.80 -2.55
CA ASP A 242 15.44 6.74 -3.99
C ASP A 242 14.20 6.63 -4.86
N GLY A 243 13.02 6.84 -4.27
CA GLY A 243 11.79 6.99 -5.04
C GLY A 243 11.08 5.68 -5.37
N GLU A 244 11.48 4.58 -4.74
CA GLU A 244 10.71 3.32 -4.77
C GLU A 244 9.59 3.36 -3.72
N SER A 245 8.56 2.54 -3.92
CA SER A 245 7.51 2.34 -2.92
C SER A 245 7.05 0.90 -2.86
N PHE A 246 6.69 0.43 -1.67
CA PHE A 246 6.30 -0.96 -1.42
C PHE A 246 5.13 -1.06 -0.45
N ILE A 247 4.25 -2.04 -0.68
CA ILE A 247 3.30 -2.49 0.35
C ILE A 247 4.00 -3.47 1.28
N CYS A 248 4.11 -3.08 2.54
CA CYS A 248 4.81 -3.81 3.60
C CYS A 248 3.85 -4.26 4.70
N THR A 249 4.28 -5.26 5.47
CA THR A 249 3.61 -5.66 6.71
C THR A 249 4.61 -6.03 7.80
N VAL A 250 4.20 -5.90 9.06
CA VAL A 250 4.94 -6.45 10.21
C VAL A 250 4.65 -7.94 10.31
N ALA A 251 5.70 -8.75 10.41
CA ALA A 251 5.64 -10.21 10.31
C ALA A 251 6.55 -10.93 11.33
N GLN A 252 6.45 -12.26 11.29
CA GLN A 252 7.18 -13.23 12.12
C GLN A 252 6.88 -13.15 13.62
N ASP A 253 7.30 -14.19 14.35
CA ASP A 253 7.11 -14.29 15.80
C ASP A 253 7.83 -13.16 16.53
N GLY A 254 7.09 -12.47 17.40
CA GLY A 254 7.56 -11.30 18.13
C GLY A 254 7.59 -10.02 17.30
N ASN A 255 6.87 -9.95 16.17
CA ASN A 255 6.77 -8.77 15.30
C ASN A 255 8.15 -8.24 14.85
N LYS A 256 9.09 -9.17 14.62
CA LYS A 256 10.52 -8.86 14.48
C LYS A 256 10.97 -8.57 13.05
N ALA A 257 10.06 -8.56 12.08
CA ALA A 257 10.37 -8.41 10.68
C ALA A 257 9.40 -7.44 9.99
N ILE A 258 9.92 -6.58 9.11
CA ILE A 258 9.15 -5.92 8.07
C ILE A 258 9.41 -6.66 6.77
N GLU A 259 8.35 -7.05 6.08
CA GLU A 259 8.38 -7.81 4.83
C GLU A 259 7.52 -7.10 3.78
N THR A 260 7.89 -7.19 2.51
CA THR A 260 6.96 -6.85 1.42
C THR A 260 5.83 -7.88 1.40
N HIS A 261 4.60 -7.42 1.25
CA HIS A 261 3.45 -8.31 1.30
C HIS A 261 3.44 -9.26 0.08
N HIS A 262 3.10 -10.53 0.29
CA HIS A 262 3.09 -11.66 -0.66
C HIS A 262 4.42 -12.10 -1.29
N ASP A 263 5.33 -11.17 -1.61
CA ASP A 263 6.63 -11.50 -2.21
C ASP A 263 7.79 -10.77 -1.54
N ASN A 264 8.43 -11.46 -0.60
CA ASN A 264 9.62 -10.97 0.11
C ASN A 264 10.86 -10.81 -0.80
N SER A 265 10.82 -11.32 -2.04
CA SER A 265 11.89 -11.12 -3.02
C SER A 265 11.96 -9.68 -3.50
N ILE A 266 10.85 -8.92 -3.46
CA ILE A 266 10.80 -7.50 -3.85
C ILE A 266 11.78 -6.71 -2.97
N MET A 267 11.63 -6.80 -1.64
CA MET A 267 12.50 -6.11 -0.70
C MET A 267 13.98 -6.51 -0.87
N GLY A 268 14.26 -7.79 -1.10
CA GLY A 268 15.64 -8.23 -1.20
C GLY A 268 16.29 -7.98 -2.57
N LYS A 269 15.51 -7.90 -3.66
CA LYS A 269 15.98 -7.36 -4.95
C LYS A 269 16.35 -5.89 -4.79
N TYR A 270 15.48 -5.10 -4.16
CA TYR A 270 15.73 -3.69 -3.86
C TYR A 270 17.07 -3.49 -3.14
N PHE A 271 17.26 -4.13 -1.97
CA PHE A 271 18.50 -3.96 -1.21
C PHE A 271 19.74 -4.43 -2.00
N ARG A 272 19.67 -5.56 -2.70
CA ARG A 272 20.79 -6.08 -3.50
C ARG A 272 21.18 -5.11 -4.62
N GLN A 273 20.21 -4.62 -5.37
CA GLN A 273 20.44 -3.61 -6.41
C GLN A 273 21.04 -2.34 -5.80
N ARG A 274 20.49 -1.87 -4.69
CA ARG A 274 20.92 -0.64 -4.00
C ARG A 274 22.38 -0.70 -3.54
N ILE A 275 22.85 -1.85 -3.05
CA ILE A 275 24.22 -2.04 -2.53
C ILE A 275 25.18 -2.64 -3.56
N GLY A 276 24.72 -2.91 -4.79
CA GLY A 276 25.55 -3.45 -5.88
C GLY A 276 25.84 -4.96 -5.78
N VAL A 277 25.00 -5.72 -5.08
CA VAL A 277 25.08 -7.19 -5.01
C VAL A 277 24.24 -7.80 -6.13
N PRO A 278 24.77 -8.75 -6.93
CA PRO A 278 23.99 -9.43 -7.95
C PRO A 278 22.75 -10.13 -7.37
N LEU A 279 21.65 -10.15 -8.12
CA LEU A 279 20.43 -10.83 -7.70
C LEU A 279 20.69 -12.31 -7.45
N GLY A 280 20.14 -12.82 -6.35
CA GLY A 280 20.29 -14.18 -5.86
C GLY A 280 21.56 -14.44 -5.04
N ASN A 281 22.54 -13.54 -5.06
CA ASN A 281 23.75 -13.71 -4.27
C ASN A 281 23.51 -13.37 -2.79
N LYS A 282 24.35 -13.97 -1.94
CA LYS A 282 24.46 -13.63 -0.53
C LYS A 282 25.05 -12.22 -0.40
N VAL A 283 24.44 -11.40 0.46
CA VAL A 283 24.96 -10.11 0.89
C VAL A 283 26.00 -10.36 1.97
N GLU A 284 27.22 -9.88 1.77
CA GLU A 284 28.29 -9.98 2.76
C GLU A 284 28.44 -8.66 3.53
N THR A 285 29.17 -8.69 4.66
CA THR A 285 29.36 -7.50 5.50
C THR A 285 30.10 -6.40 4.73
N GLU A 286 31.07 -6.81 3.92
CA GLU A 286 31.88 -5.96 3.05
C GLU A 286 31.03 -5.19 2.02
N ASP A 287 29.85 -5.70 1.65
CA ASP A 287 28.95 -5.01 0.72
C ASP A 287 28.30 -3.79 1.37
N LEU A 288 27.85 -3.92 2.63
CA LEU A 288 27.33 -2.78 3.40
C LEU A 288 28.43 -1.78 3.77
N GLU A 289 29.65 -2.25 4.03
CA GLU A 289 30.82 -1.38 4.25
C GLU A 289 31.19 -0.59 2.99
N ARG A 290 31.18 -1.27 1.82
CA ARG A 290 31.42 -0.64 0.51
C ARG A 290 30.34 0.41 0.21
N TYR A 291 29.08 0.06 0.45
CA TYR A 291 27.95 0.98 0.34
C TYR A 291 28.09 2.18 1.29
N GLY A 292 28.65 1.95 2.49
CA GLY A 292 28.94 2.98 3.48
C GLY A 292 27.84 3.20 4.50
N ARG A 293 26.85 2.29 4.58
CA ARG A 293 25.75 2.34 5.55
C ARG A 293 25.23 0.93 5.85
N SER A 294 25.09 0.60 7.14
CA SER A 294 24.61 -0.70 7.63
C SER A 294 23.30 -0.60 8.43
N THR A 295 22.71 0.58 8.49
CA THR A 295 21.47 0.88 9.21
C THR A 295 20.52 1.64 8.31
N ILE A 296 19.22 1.41 8.42
CA ILE A 296 18.20 2.26 7.80
C ILE A 296 17.55 3.14 8.87
N THR A 297 17.05 4.29 8.46
CA THR A 297 16.19 5.12 9.30
C THR A 297 14.79 5.08 8.74
N ILE A 298 13.80 4.72 9.56
CA ILE A 298 12.39 4.75 9.15
C ILE A 298 11.71 5.90 9.89
N TYR A 299 10.99 6.75 9.16
CA TYR A 299 10.18 7.84 9.68
C TYR A 299 8.70 7.48 9.54
N LYS A 300 7.90 7.74 10.59
CA LYS A 300 6.45 7.58 10.56
C LYS A 300 5.81 8.83 9.97
N MET A 301 5.37 8.79 8.71
CA MET A 301 4.75 9.94 8.05
C MET A 301 3.32 10.15 8.58
N ASN A 302 2.57 9.05 8.66
CA ASN A 302 1.26 8.86 9.27
C ASN A 302 1.11 7.38 9.71
N ASP A 303 -0.10 6.89 9.96
CA ASP A 303 -0.32 5.51 10.44
C ASP A 303 -0.21 4.42 9.37
N ASP A 304 -0.31 4.76 8.08
CA ASP A 304 -0.30 3.80 6.96
C ASP A 304 0.83 4.04 5.95
N THR A 305 1.69 5.03 6.18
CA THR A 305 2.76 5.46 5.28
C THR A 305 4.04 5.79 6.06
N PHE A 306 5.14 5.17 5.64
CA PHE A 306 6.46 5.29 6.24
C PHE A 306 7.48 5.68 5.18
N TYR A 307 8.52 6.39 5.61
CA TYR A 307 9.65 6.74 4.75
C TYR A 307 10.92 6.05 5.25
N LEU A 308 11.59 5.31 4.36
CA LEU A 308 12.82 4.58 4.58
C LEU A 308 13.98 5.35 3.97
N ASP A 309 14.86 5.87 4.83
CA ASP A 309 16.13 6.45 4.43
C ASP A 309 17.26 5.41 4.59
N PHE A 310 17.81 5.00 3.46
CA PHE A 310 19.01 4.21 3.33
C PHE A 310 20.12 4.93 2.57
N SER A 311 20.01 6.25 2.36
CA SER A 311 21.01 7.04 1.62
C SER A 311 22.41 6.90 2.22
N SER A 312 23.42 6.66 1.38
CA SER A 312 24.82 6.65 1.84
C SER A 312 25.42 8.05 1.77
N ARG A 313 26.34 8.37 2.69
CA ARG A 313 27.00 9.70 2.73
C ARG A 313 28.06 9.89 1.63
N ARG A 314 28.26 8.91 0.75
CA ARG A 314 29.24 9.00 -0.34
C ARG A 314 28.55 9.53 -1.60
N ARG A 315 28.66 10.84 -1.82
CA ARG A 315 28.73 11.42 -3.16
C ARG A 315 30.17 11.33 -3.67
#